data_AF-A0A0V0H3D8-F1
#
_entry.id   AF-A0A0V0H3D8-F1
#
_cell.length_a   1.000
_cell.length_b   1.000
_cell.length_c   1.000
_cell.angle_alpha   90.00
_cell.angle_beta   90.00
_cell.angle_gamma   90.00
#
_symmetry.space_group_name_H-M   'P 1'
#
loop_
_entity.id
_entity.type
_entity.pdbx_description
1 polymer ?
#
loop_
_entity_poly.entity_id
_entity_poly.type
_entity_poly.pdbx_seq_one_letter_code
_entity_poly.pdbx_strand_id
1 'polypeptide(L)'
;MDYPRHYEGCPLLSMEMINHFLRSSESWLSLGQQNVLLLHCEWGGWPVLAFMLSALLIYRRHFNGEQKTLDMIYKQGPHELLHLMQPLNPIPSQLRYLQYVARRNLNTQWPPLDRALTLDCIIIRMIPNFDGKGGCRPIFRIYGQDPLIVSDRSPKKFVLHTKRKSNVVR
;
A
#
# COMPACT_ATOMS: atom_id res chain seq x y z
N MET A 1 -0.84 10.99 14.13
CA MET A 1 -1.45 10.41 12.92
C MET A 1 -1.84 8.99 13.27
N ASP A 2 -3.13 8.73 13.44
CA ASP A 2 -3.64 7.38 13.75
C ASP A 2 -3.64 6.51 12.49
N TYR A 3 -3.37 5.23 12.68
CA TYR A 3 -3.05 4.32 11.60
C TYR A 3 -4.26 3.45 11.20
N PRO A 4 -4.74 3.50 9.94
CA PRO A 4 -5.99 2.84 9.57
C PRO A 4 -5.84 1.33 9.43
N ARG A 5 -6.43 0.55 10.35
CA ARG A 5 -6.57 -0.93 10.28
C ARG A 5 -7.76 -1.42 9.43
N HIS A 6 -8.32 -0.57 8.57
CA HIS A 6 -9.70 -0.72 8.10
C HIS A 6 -9.94 -1.83 7.05
N TYR A 7 -8.90 -2.58 6.64
CA TYR A 7 -8.96 -3.49 5.49
C TYR A 7 -8.44 -4.90 5.79
N GLU A 8 -9.06 -5.61 6.75
CA GLU A 8 -8.79 -7.05 7.01
C GLU A 8 -7.27 -7.37 7.14
N GLY A 9 -6.49 -6.45 7.69
CA GLY A 9 -5.04 -6.57 7.83
C GLY A 9 -4.21 -5.79 6.81
N CYS A 10 -4.70 -5.39 5.63
CA CYS A 10 -3.88 -4.65 4.65
C CYS A 10 -4.07 -3.12 4.77
N PRO A 11 -3.30 -2.40 5.59
CA PRO A 11 -3.53 -0.97 5.75
C PRO A 11 -3.21 -0.21 4.47
N LEU A 12 -4.24 0.36 3.86
CA LEU A 12 -4.11 1.24 2.70
C LEU A 12 -3.85 2.65 3.19
N LEU A 13 -2.60 3.11 3.07
CA LEU A 13 -2.27 4.52 3.20
C LEU A 13 -2.62 5.25 1.91
N SER A 14 -3.41 6.31 2.00
CA SER A 14 -3.64 7.18 0.86
C SER A 14 -2.36 7.92 0.48
N MET A 15 -2.22 8.26 -0.80
CA MET A 15 -1.11 9.08 -1.28
C MET A 15 -1.05 10.44 -0.56
N GLU A 16 -2.19 11.00 -0.20
CA GLU A 16 -2.31 12.23 0.59
C GLU A 16 -1.69 12.06 1.98
N MET A 17 -2.02 10.99 2.71
CA MET A 17 -1.46 10.71 4.05
C MET A 17 0.05 10.50 3.98
N ILE A 18 0.52 9.76 2.96
CA ILE A 18 1.96 9.56 2.73
C ILE A 18 2.64 10.90 2.49
N ASN A 19 2.12 11.72 1.57
CA ASN A 19 2.71 13.02 1.26
C ASN A 19 2.71 13.96 2.46
N HIS A 20 1.61 14.02 3.22
CA HIS A 20 1.52 14.84 4.42
C HIS A 20 2.59 14.42 5.45
N PHE A 21 2.69 13.13 5.74
CA PHE A 21 3.73 12.60 6.62
C PHE A 21 5.13 12.99 6.15
N LEU A 22 5.45 12.77 4.87
CA LEU A 22 6.76 13.06 4.31
C LEU A 22 7.13 14.55 4.44
N ARG A 23 6.21 15.46 4.10
CA ARG A 23 6.43 16.90 4.19
C ARG A 23 6.58 17.37 5.64
N SER A 24 5.70 16.92 6.54
CA SER A 24 5.76 17.30 7.95
C SER A 24 7.03 16.77 8.62
N SER A 25 7.41 15.51 8.36
CA SER A 25 8.62 14.91 8.91
C SER A 25 9.89 15.55 8.36
N GLU A 26 9.95 15.84 7.06
CA GLU A 26 11.11 16.53 6.48
C GLU A 26 11.23 17.95 7.03
N SER A 27 10.13 18.71 7.09
CA SER A 27 10.12 20.04 7.69
C SER A 27 10.59 20.02 9.16
N TRP A 28 10.08 19.09 9.98
CA TRP A 28 10.50 18.94 11.38
C TRP A 28 12.00 18.66 11.50
N LEU A 29 12.52 17.71 10.71
CA LEU A 29 13.92 17.32 10.74
C LEU A 29 14.86 18.39 10.15
N SER A 30 14.34 19.31 9.33
CA SER A 30 15.09 20.42 8.75
C SER A 30 15.17 21.64 9.69
N LEU A 31 14.34 21.73 10.73
CA LEU A 31 14.37 22.85 11.70
C LEU A 31 15.56 22.79 12.66
N GLY A 32 16.16 21.63 12.90
CA GLY A 32 17.27 21.50 13.85
C GLY A 32 17.93 20.13 13.80
N GLN A 33 19.26 20.09 13.93
CA GLN A 33 20.03 18.83 13.88
C GLN A 33 19.74 17.88 15.04
N GLN A 34 19.22 18.40 16.16
CA GLN A 34 18.83 17.60 17.33
C GLN A 34 17.38 17.07 17.25
N ASN A 35 16.63 17.43 16.21
CA ASN A 35 15.24 17.01 16.08
C ASN A 35 15.18 15.51 15.77
N VAL A 36 14.42 14.78 16.58
CA VAL A 36 14.21 13.33 16.42
C VAL A 36 12.78 13.08 15.98
N LEU A 37 12.59 12.07 15.13
CA LEU A 37 11.27 11.57 14.75
C LEU A 37 11.02 10.24 15.46
N LEU A 38 10.05 10.22 16.37
CA LEU A 38 9.58 8.99 17.00
C LEU A 38 8.42 8.42 16.17
N LEU A 39 8.60 7.18 15.70
CA LEU A 39 7.58 6.45 14.96
C LEU A 39 7.09 5.27 15.80
N HIS A 40 5.78 5.15 15.97
CA HIS A 40 5.14 4.11 16.76
C HIS A 40 4.08 3.39 15.93
N CYS A 41 4.00 2.07 16.10
CA CYS A 41 2.93 1.26 15.54
C CYS A 41 2.48 0.22 16.57
N GLU A 42 1.21 -0.16 16.51
CA GLU A 42 0.70 -1.31 17.26
C GLU A 42 1.28 -2.63 16.72
N TRP A 43 1.02 -3.72 17.43
CA TRP A 43 1.42 -5.06 17.00
C TRP A 43 0.90 -5.39 15.58
N GLY A 44 1.78 -5.93 14.74
CA GLY A 44 1.50 -6.17 13.31
C GLY A 44 1.62 -4.93 12.41
N GLY A 45 1.87 -3.73 12.96
CA GLY A 45 2.07 -2.49 12.21
C GLY A 45 3.51 -2.28 11.71
N TRP A 46 4.42 -3.21 11.95
CA TRP A 46 5.82 -3.08 11.50
C TRP A 46 5.98 -2.91 9.99
N PRO A 47 5.31 -3.69 9.11
CA PRO A 47 5.45 -3.54 7.66
C PRO A 47 5.22 -2.12 7.16
N VAL A 48 4.23 -1.48 7.76
CA VAL A 48 3.87 -0.09 7.49
C VAL A 48 4.95 0.86 7.93
N LEU A 49 5.42 0.69 9.16
CA LEU A 49 6.42 1.57 9.76
C LEU A 49 7.69 1.52 8.91
N ALA A 50 8.09 0.31 8.51
CA ALA A 50 9.17 0.06 7.59
C ALA A 50 8.96 0.79 6.26
N PHE A 51 7.79 0.64 5.65
CA PHE A 51 7.45 1.36 4.42
C PHE A 51 7.52 2.89 4.57
N MET A 52 6.93 3.46 5.62
CA MET A 52 6.91 4.92 5.83
C MET A 52 8.31 5.48 6.10
N LEU A 53 9.14 4.74 6.83
CA LEU A 53 10.53 5.10 7.05
C LEU A 53 11.35 5.02 5.75
N SER A 54 11.19 3.96 4.97
CA SER A 54 11.81 3.85 3.64
C SER A 54 11.38 4.99 2.72
N ALA A 55 10.10 5.35 2.72
CA ALA A 55 9.57 6.47 1.96
C ALA A 55 10.21 7.81 2.36
N LEU A 56 10.40 8.04 3.67
CA LEU A 56 11.06 9.24 4.20
C LEU A 56 12.53 9.34 3.77
N LEU A 57 13.26 8.23 3.85
CA LEU A 57 14.66 8.16 3.45
C LEU A 57 14.84 8.45 1.94
N ILE A 58 13.97 7.89 1.11
CA ILE A 58 13.95 8.14 -0.34
C ILE A 58 13.51 9.59 -0.62
N TYR A 59 12.52 10.11 0.11
CA TYR A 59 12.04 11.48 -0.04
C TYR A 59 13.16 12.49 0.24
N ARG A 60 13.96 12.27 1.28
CA ARG A 60 15.11 13.11 1.63
C ARG A 60 16.36 12.87 0.78
N ARG A 61 16.30 11.98 -0.23
CA ARG A 61 17.43 11.58 -1.11
C ARG A 61 18.64 11.00 -0.38
N HIS A 62 18.44 10.39 0.79
CA HIS A 62 19.53 9.72 1.52
C HIS A 62 19.94 8.39 0.89
N PHE A 63 19.01 7.74 0.17
CA PHE A 63 19.25 6.45 -0.46
C PHE A 63 18.68 6.40 -1.88
N ASN A 64 19.38 5.70 -2.77
CA ASN A 64 18.94 5.37 -4.12
C ASN A 64 18.64 3.87 -4.22
N GLY A 65 17.43 3.52 -4.67
CA GLY A 65 16.97 2.14 -4.84
C GLY A 65 15.91 1.72 -3.83
N GLU A 66 14.64 1.71 -4.27
CA GLU A 66 13.46 1.45 -3.44
C GLU A 66 13.54 0.09 -2.72
N GLN A 67 13.92 -0.95 -3.46
CA GLN A 67 14.04 -2.30 -2.91
C GLN A 67 15.14 -2.40 -1.85
N LYS A 68 16.34 -1.88 -2.14
CA LYS A 68 17.47 -1.92 -1.21
C LYS A 68 17.15 -1.18 0.09
N THR A 69 16.51 -0.01 -0.01
CA THR A 69 16.10 0.76 1.16
C THR A 69 15.04 0.01 1.96
N LEU A 70 14.05 -0.59 1.30
CA LEU A 70 13.02 -1.37 1.99
C LEU A 70 13.62 -2.58 2.71
N ASP A 71 14.43 -3.38 2.03
CA ASP A 71 15.10 -4.56 2.60
C ASP A 71 15.97 -4.20 3.80
N MET A 72 16.72 -3.10 3.71
CA MET A 72 17.55 -2.60 4.80
C MET A 72 16.72 -2.28 6.04
N ILE A 73 15.60 -1.57 5.88
CA ILE A 73 14.73 -1.20 7.00
C ILE A 73 14.04 -2.42 7.59
N TYR A 74 13.55 -3.35 6.76
CA TYR A 74 12.96 -4.59 7.24
C TYR A 74 13.93 -5.40 8.11
N LYS A 75 15.22 -5.43 7.77
CA LYS A 75 16.27 -6.09 8.56
C LYS A 75 16.57 -5.44 9.91
N GLN A 76 16.17 -4.18 10.13
CA GLN A 76 16.30 -3.52 11.43
C GLN A 76 15.20 -3.94 12.41
N GLY A 77 14.14 -4.60 11.92
CA GLY A 77 13.03 -5.06 12.74
C GLY A 77 13.37 -6.32 13.55
N PRO A 78 12.71 -6.53 14.70
CA PRO A 78 12.74 -7.81 15.41
C PRO A 78 12.40 -8.97 14.47
N HIS A 79 13.18 -10.05 14.54
CA HIS A 79 12.98 -11.21 13.66
C HIS A 79 11.60 -11.86 13.89
N GLU A 80 11.04 -11.77 15.10
CA GLU A 80 9.70 -12.28 15.40
C GLU A 80 8.58 -11.50 14.68
N LEU A 81 8.79 -10.21 14.38
CA LEU A 81 7.82 -9.38 13.66
C LEU A 81 7.82 -9.63 12.15
N LEU A 82 8.92 -10.16 11.60
CA LEU A 82 9.01 -10.56 10.19
C LEU A 82 8.22 -11.83 9.89
N HIS A 83 8.12 -12.73 10.87
CA HIS A 83 7.37 -13.98 10.77
C HIS A 83 5.85 -13.81 10.94
N LEU A 84 5.41 -12.64 11.40
CA LEU A 84 3.99 -12.27 11.47
C LEU A 84 3.49 -11.79 10.10
N MET A 85 3.74 -12.59 9.08
CA MET A 85 3.22 -12.35 7.75
C MET A 85 1.70 -12.49 7.82
N GLN A 86 1.03 -11.36 7.60
CA GLN A 86 -0.37 -11.33 7.18
C GLN A 86 -0.57 -12.33 6.04
N PRO A 87 -1.79 -12.83 5.80
CA PRO A 87 -2.05 -13.78 4.71
C PRO A 87 -1.61 -13.29 3.31
N LEU A 88 -1.29 -12.00 3.17
CA LEU A 88 -0.81 -11.35 1.95
C LEU A 88 0.57 -10.74 2.16
N ASN A 89 1.49 -10.97 1.21
CA ASN A 89 2.79 -10.32 1.17
C ASN A 89 2.64 -8.81 0.83
N PRO A 90 3.02 -7.87 1.72
CA PRO A 90 2.87 -6.43 1.47
C PRO A 90 3.94 -5.84 0.54
N ILE A 91 5.08 -6.53 0.36
CA ILE A 91 6.28 -6.00 -0.31
C ILE A 91 5.99 -5.46 -1.73
N PRO A 92 5.25 -6.16 -2.63
CA PRO A 92 5.04 -5.66 -3.99
C PRO A 92 4.26 -4.33 -4.02
N SER A 93 3.26 -4.18 -3.15
CA SER A 93 2.50 -2.92 -3.05
C SER A 93 3.33 -1.80 -2.43
N GLN A 94 4.15 -2.09 -1.42
CA GLN A 94 5.05 -1.09 -0.84
C GLN A 94 6.06 -0.58 -1.88
N LEU A 95 6.72 -1.47 -2.62
CA LEU A 95 7.68 -1.09 -3.66
C LEU A 95 7.03 -0.18 -4.71
N ARG A 96 5.82 -0.50 -5.16
CA ARG A 96 5.05 0.35 -6.09
C ARG A 96 4.83 1.77 -5.52
N TYR A 97 4.44 1.89 -4.25
CA TYR A 97 4.25 3.20 -3.64
C TYR A 97 5.57 3.95 -3.40
N LEU A 98 6.66 3.25 -3.05
CA LEU A 98 8.00 3.86 -2.96
C LEU A 98 8.45 4.41 -4.31
N GLN A 99 8.17 3.70 -5.41
CA GLN A 99 8.44 4.20 -6.76
C GLN A 99 7.64 5.46 -7.08
N TYR A 100 6.39 5.55 -6.63
CA TYR A 100 5.61 6.78 -6.78
C TYR A 100 6.28 7.95 -6.03
N VAL A 101 6.73 7.72 -4.79
CA VAL A 101 7.45 8.74 -3.98
C VAL A 101 8.80 9.13 -4.59
N ALA A 102 9.56 8.16 -5.12
CA ALA A 102 10.84 8.40 -5.77
C ALA A 102 10.68 9.27 -7.02
N ARG A 103 9.61 9.05 -7.79
CA ARG A 103 9.29 9.76 -9.05
C ARG A 103 8.50 11.05 -8.87
N ARG A 104 8.22 11.47 -7.64
CA ARG A 104 7.36 12.64 -7.34
C ARG A 104 7.74 13.92 -8.09
N ASN A 105 9.04 14.16 -8.32
CA ASN A 105 9.56 15.38 -8.95
C ASN A 105 9.42 15.38 -10.48
N LEU A 106 9.00 14.25 -11.09
CA LEU A 106 8.75 14.15 -12.52
C LEU A 106 7.36 14.65 -12.91
N ASN A 107 6.45 14.74 -11.94
CA ASN A 107 5.08 15.20 -12.15
C ASN A 107 4.99 16.67 -11.78
N THR A 108 4.26 17.45 -12.59
CA THR A 108 3.94 18.86 -12.31
C THR A 108 3.10 19.03 -11.05
N GLN A 109 2.35 18.00 -10.65
CA GLN A 109 1.53 17.98 -9.46
C GLN A 109 1.70 16.67 -8.70
N TRP A 110 2.01 16.78 -7.40
CA TRP A 110 2.21 15.64 -6.51
C TRP A 110 1.65 15.93 -5.10
N PRO A 111 0.84 15.03 -4.50
CA PRO A 111 0.33 13.77 -5.06
C PRO A 111 -0.62 14.03 -6.26
N PRO A 112 -0.88 13.02 -7.11
CA PRO A 112 -1.84 13.16 -8.21
C PRO A 112 -3.23 13.52 -7.69
N LEU A 113 -4.00 14.27 -8.50
CA LEU A 113 -5.39 14.56 -8.20
C LEU A 113 -6.25 13.30 -8.22
N ASP A 114 -7.28 13.28 -7.38
CA ASP A 114 -8.26 12.21 -7.37
C ASP A 114 -8.98 12.13 -8.71
N ARG A 115 -9.10 10.90 -9.23
CA ARG A 115 -9.78 10.60 -10.49
C ARG A 115 -10.70 9.42 -10.31
N ALA A 116 -11.98 9.62 -10.62
CA ALA A 116 -12.95 8.54 -10.67
C ALA A 116 -12.58 7.56 -11.80
N LEU A 117 -12.54 6.27 -11.47
CA LEU A 117 -12.27 5.18 -12.39
C LEU A 117 -13.39 4.15 -12.29
N THR A 118 -13.79 3.59 -13.43
CA THR A 118 -14.72 2.46 -13.48
C THR A 118 -13.93 1.18 -13.73
N LEU A 119 -14.19 0.13 -12.95
CA LEU A 119 -13.60 -1.18 -13.18
C LEU A 119 -14.58 -2.05 -13.97
N ASP A 120 -14.36 -2.15 -15.29
CA ASP A 120 -15.25 -2.91 -16.17
C ASP A 120 -15.07 -4.43 -16.03
N CYS A 121 -13.82 -4.89 -15.96
CA CYS A 121 -13.52 -6.32 -15.83
C CYS A 121 -12.15 -6.59 -15.19
N ILE A 122 -12.00 -7.82 -14.67
CA ILE A 122 -10.74 -8.36 -14.19
C ILE A 122 -10.41 -9.57 -15.07
N ILE A 123 -9.26 -9.55 -15.74
CA ILE A 123 -8.79 -10.65 -16.59
C ILE A 123 -7.64 -11.36 -15.88
N ILE A 124 -7.84 -12.61 -15.48
CA ILE A 124 -6.78 -13.48 -14.97
C ILE A 124 -6.26 -14.33 -16.14
N ARG A 125 -4.98 -14.18 -16.48
CA ARG A 125 -4.37 -14.90 -17.62
C ARG A 125 -4.00 -16.35 -17.30
N MET A 126 -3.60 -16.64 -16.06
CA MET A 126 -3.23 -17.97 -15.60
C MET A 126 -4.15 -18.38 -14.46
N ILE A 127 -4.94 -19.43 -14.64
CA ILE A 127 -5.87 -19.90 -13.61
C ILE A 127 -5.04 -20.63 -12.53
N PRO A 128 -5.02 -20.13 -11.28
CA PRO A 128 -4.32 -20.81 -10.20
C PRO A 128 -5.01 -22.11 -9.82
N ASN A 129 -4.23 -23.14 -9.51
CA ASN A 129 -4.73 -24.45 -9.03
C ASN A 129 -4.90 -24.42 -7.50
N PHE A 130 -5.96 -23.76 -7.03
CA PHE A 130 -6.27 -23.67 -5.60
C PHE A 130 -7.13 -24.83 -5.08
N ASP A 131 -7.83 -25.55 -5.95
CA ASP A 131 -8.68 -26.69 -5.58
C ASP A 131 -8.00 -28.06 -5.70
N GLY A 132 -6.73 -28.09 -6.09
CA GLY A 132 -5.96 -29.31 -6.35
C GLY A 132 -6.35 -30.06 -7.63
N LYS A 133 -7.33 -29.55 -8.39
CA LYS A 133 -7.87 -30.15 -9.62
C LYS A 133 -7.67 -29.28 -10.86
N GLY A 134 -6.76 -28.31 -10.77
CA GLY A 134 -6.44 -27.38 -11.86
C GLY A 134 -7.37 -26.16 -11.92
N GLY A 135 -8.15 -25.89 -10.87
CA GLY A 135 -9.14 -24.83 -10.85
C GLY A 135 -9.07 -23.89 -9.64
N CYS A 136 -9.86 -22.82 -9.72
CA CYS A 136 -10.16 -21.95 -8.59
C CYS A 136 -11.57 -21.37 -8.71
N ARG A 137 -12.12 -20.92 -7.58
CA ARG A 137 -13.37 -20.16 -7.53
C ARG A 137 -13.09 -18.79 -6.92
N PRO A 138 -12.61 -17.82 -7.72
CA PRO A 138 -12.17 -16.55 -7.19
C PRO A 138 -13.36 -15.69 -6.78
N ILE A 139 -13.20 -14.99 -5.67
CA ILE A 139 -14.07 -13.93 -5.20
C ILE A 139 -13.20 -12.68 -5.11
N PHE A 140 -13.61 -11.60 -5.76
CA PHE A 140 -12.87 -10.34 -5.69
C PHE A 140 -13.55 -9.40 -4.70
N ARG A 141 -12.74 -8.82 -3.83
CA ARG A 141 -13.14 -7.75 -2.91
C ARG A 141 -12.37 -6.51 -3.31
N ILE A 142 -13.10 -5.46 -3.66
CA ILE A 142 -12.53 -4.16 -4.01
C ILE A 142 -12.80 -3.23 -2.85
N TYR A 143 -11.73 -2.58 -2.43
CA TYR A 143 -11.70 -1.68 -1.31
C TYR A 143 -11.34 -0.28 -1.80
N GLY A 144 -12.10 0.72 -1.40
CA GLY A 144 -11.83 2.11 -1.77
C GLY A 144 -12.90 3.06 -1.25
N GLN A 145 -12.63 4.36 -1.35
CA GLN A 145 -13.63 5.38 -1.08
C GLN A 145 -14.61 5.48 -2.25
N ASP A 146 -15.83 5.92 -1.99
CA ASP A 146 -16.80 6.17 -3.04
C ASP A 146 -16.50 7.52 -3.71
N PRO A 147 -16.12 7.54 -5.00
CA PRO A 147 -15.84 8.79 -5.69
C PRO A 147 -17.08 9.70 -5.81
N LEU A 148 -18.28 9.17 -5.58
CA LEU A 148 -19.54 9.93 -5.67
C LEU A 148 -19.95 10.60 -4.35
N ILE A 149 -19.34 10.21 -3.22
CA ILE A 149 -19.67 10.75 -1.89
C ILE A 149 -18.40 11.29 -1.24
N VAL A 150 -17.96 12.47 -1.67
CA VAL A 150 -16.72 13.12 -1.20
C VAL A 150 -16.70 13.38 0.31
N SER A 151 -17.86 13.56 0.93
CA SER A 151 -17.99 13.75 2.38
C SER A 151 -17.77 12.47 3.19
N ASP A 152 -17.95 11.30 2.58
CA ASP A 152 -17.79 10.00 3.23
C ASP A 152 -16.46 9.36 2.83
N ARG A 153 -15.45 9.58 3.66
CA ARG A 153 -14.11 8.98 3.49
C ARG A 153 -14.05 7.52 3.98
N SER A 154 -15.17 6.93 4.39
CA SER A 154 -15.19 5.56 4.86
C SER A 154 -14.89 4.57 3.73
N PRO A 155 -14.13 3.50 4.02
CA PRO A 155 -13.83 2.49 3.03
C PRO A 155 -15.07 1.69 2.67
N LYS A 156 -15.45 1.71 1.38
CA LYS A 156 -16.49 0.83 0.85
C LYS A 156 -15.88 -0.47 0.34
N LYS A 157 -16.61 -1.56 0.59
CA LYS A 157 -16.26 -2.92 0.16
C LYS A 157 -17.25 -3.36 -0.91
N PHE A 158 -16.77 -3.47 -2.15
CA PHE A 158 -17.53 -4.05 -3.25
C PHE A 158 -17.10 -5.50 -3.44
N VAL A 159 -18.05 -6.42 -3.50
CA VAL A 159 -17.78 -7.84 -3.76
C VAL A 159 -18.22 -8.17 -5.17
N LEU A 160 -17.28 -8.60 -6.00
CA LEU A 160 -17.57 -9.11 -7.34
C LEU A 160 -17.53 -10.63 -7.33
N HIS A 161 -18.64 -11.21 -7.75
CA HIS A 161 -18.75 -12.65 -8.00
C HIS A 161 -18.51 -12.94 -9.47
N THR A 162 -17.81 -14.03 -9.75
CA THR A 162 -17.73 -14.58 -11.11
C THR A 162 -19.13 -15.05 -11.54
N LYS A 163 -19.75 -14.34 -12.49
CA LYS A 163 -20.98 -14.84 -13.13
C LYS A 163 -20.60 -16.03 -14.02
N ARG A 164 -21.32 -17.14 -13.85
CA ARG A 164 -21.17 -18.37 -14.64
C ARG A 164 -21.46 -18.03 -16.11
N LYS A 165 -20.44 -17.96 -16.98
CA LYS A 165 -20.67 -18.13 -18.43
C LYS A 165 -20.64 -19.63 -18.70
N SER A 166 -21.81 -20.23 -18.86
CA SER A 166 -21.97 -21.58 -19.39
C SER A 166 -21.68 -21.59 -20.89
N ASN A 167 -20.41 -21.49 -21.26
CA ASN A 167 -20.01 -21.84 -22.62
C ASN A 167 -19.22 -23.13 -22.52
N VAL A 168 -19.94 -24.25 -22.62
CA VAL A 168 -19.36 -25.50 -23.10
C VAL A 168 -18.82 -25.17 -24.49
N VAL A 169 -17.50 -24.98 -24.58
CA VAL A 169 -16.82 -25.00 -25.88
C VAL A 169 -16.71 -26.48 -26.22
N ARG A 170 -17.47 -26.87 -27.23
CA ARG A 170 -17.51 -28.22 -27.80
C ARG A 170 -16.25 -28.49 -28.61
#